data_AF-A0A8T5HU12-F1
#
_entry.id   AF-A0A8T5HU12-F1
#
_cell.length_a   1.000
_cell.length_b   1.000
_cell.length_c   1.000
_cell.angle_alpha   90.00
_cell.angle_beta   90.00
_cell.angle_gamma   90.00
#
_symmetry.space_group_name_H-M   'P 1'
#
loop_
_entity.id
_entity.type
_entity.pdbx_description
1 polymer ?
#
loop_
_entity_poly.entity_id
_entity_poly.type
_entity_poly.pdbx_seq_one_letter_code
_entity_poly.pdbx_strand_id
1 'polypeptide(L)'
;MSAISDEDYVEIKSKIKRWGERIDKASPILKERYNDCDKKHRDANEKDNLCGHCYQRLKYDTPRTDEIMAERAELPSYLRPMDAPVIMEKTRQEIAWQKHEDWMDGLSKIADEFEF
;
A
#
# COMPACT_ATOMS: atom_id res chain seq x y z
N MET A 1 -30.82 10.45 -11.41
CA MET A 1 -29.74 9.47 -11.59
C MET A 1 -29.72 9.10 -13.06
N SER A 2 -28.67 9.45 -13.80
CA SER A 2 -28.57 9.13 -15.23
C SER A 2 -28.36 7.62 -15.38
N ALA A 3 -29.21 6.96 -16.17
CA ALA A 3 -29.01 5.55 -16.51
C ALA A 3 -27.79 5.45 -17.46
N ILE A 4 -26.90 4.50 -17.17
CA ILE A 4 -25.78 4.17 -18.05
C ILE A 4 -26.37 3.56 -19.33
N SER A 5 -25.95 4.02 -20.51
CA SER A 5 -26.42 3.44 -21.77
C SER A 5 -25.83 2.05 -21.99
N ASP A 6 -26.49 1.22 -22.82
CA ASP A 6 -25.98 -0.13 -23.14
C ASP A 6 -24.59 -0.08 -23.82
N GLU A 7 -24.33 0.97 -24.60
CA GLU A 7 -23.03 1.22 -25.26
C GLU A 7 -21.94 1.56 -24.22
N ASP A 8 -22.24 2.46 -23.27
CA ASP A 8 -21.33 2.80 -22.17
C ASP A 8 -21.00 1.57 -21.32
N TYR A 9 -21.99 0.71 -21.06
CA TYR A 9 -21.80 -0.51 -20.29
C TYR A 9 -20.84 -1.50 -20.97
N VAL A 10 -20.99 -1.71 -22.28
CA VAL A 10 -20.08 -2.58 -23.05
C VAL A 10 -18.67 -2.02 -23.07
N GLU A 11 -18.52 -0.70 -23.24
CA GLU A 11 -17.21 -0.05 -23.23
C GLU A 11 -16.51 -0.21 -21.87
N ILE A 12 -17.22 0.07 -20.77
CA ILE A 12 -16.71 -0.08 -19.40
C ILE A 12 -16.25 -1.52 -19.15
N LYS A 13 -17.07 -2.51 -19.52
CA LYS A 13 -16.74 -3.93 -19.35
C LYS A 13 -15.47 -4.32 -20.12
N SER A 14 -15.28 -3.77 -21.33
CA SER A 14 -14.08 -4.01 -22.12
C SER A 14 -12.82 -3.42 -21.48
N LYS A 15 -12.93 -2.24 -20.87
CA LYS A 15 -11.82 -1.56 -20.18
C LYS A 15 -11.44 -2.32 -18.91
N ILE A 16 -12.42 -2.75 -18.12
CA ILE A 16 -12.19 -3.57 -16.93
C ILE A 16 -11.49 -4.88 -17.28
N LYS A 17 -11.92 -5.55 -18.35
CA LYS A 17 -11.29 -6.80 -18.80
C LYS A 17 -9.81 -6.58 -19.19
N ARG A 18 -9.53 -5.56 -20.02
CA ARG A 18 -8.16 -5.21 -20.42
C ARG A 18 -7.29 -4.85 -19.23
N TRP A 19 -7.84 -4.13 -18.26
CA TRP A 19 -7.14 -3.80 -17.03
C TRP A 19 -6.81 -5.05 -16.22
N GLY A 20 -7.77 -5.97 -16.04
CA GLY A 20 -7.53 -7.25 -15.37
C GLY A 20 -6.40 -8.07 -16.00
N GLU A 21 -6.40 -8.19 -17.33
CA GLU A 21 -5.34 -8.90 -18.07
C GLU A 21 -3.94 -8.27 -17.88
N ARG A 22 -3.86 -6.95 -17.71
CA ARG A 22 -2.59 -6.25 -17.43
C ARG A 22 -2.13 -6.47 -16.00
N ILE A 23 -3.06 -6.43 -15.04
CA ILE A 23 -2.77 -6.69 -13.63
C ILE A 23 -2.29 -8.13 -13.44
N ASP A 24 -2.89 -9.09 -14.14
CA ASP A 24 -2.46 -10.50 -14.10
C ASP A 24 -1.01 -10.68 -14.57
N LYS A 25 -0.57 -9.89 -15.57
CA LYS A 25 0.83 -9.86 -16.03
C LYS A 25 1.75 -9.10 -15.08
N ALA A 26 1.27 -8.02 -14.47
CA ALA A 26 2.05 -7.17 -13.56
C ALA A 26 2.33 -7.86 -12.22
N SER A 27 1.36 -8.61 -11.69
CA SER A 27 1.41 -9.29 -10.39
C SER A 27 2.65 -10.17 -10.17
N PRO A 28 3.04 -11.10 -11.08
CA PRO A 28 4.25 -11.89 -10.89
C PRO A 28 5.53 -11.05 -10.88
N ILE A 29 5.60 -10.00 -11.72
CA ILE A 29 6.76 -9.10 -11.78
C ILE A 29 6.89 -8.34 -10.47
N LEU A 30 5.79 -7.77 -9.95
CA LEU A 30 5.80 -7.03 -8.70
C LEU A 30 6.25 -7.92 -7.52
N LYS A 31 5.76 -9.17 -7.47
CA LYS A 31 6.18 -10.16 -6.46
C LYS A 31 7.67 -10.47 -6.53
N GLU A 32 8.22 -10.59 -7.74
CA GLU A 32 9.65 -10.79 -7.92
C GLU A 32 10.44 -9.57 -7.42
N ARG A 33 10.03 -8.36 -7.78
CA ARG A 33 10.65 -7.12 -7.28
C ARG A 33 10.57 -6.99 -5.75
N TYR A 34 9.50 -7.48 -5.12
CA TYR A 34 9.36 -7.52 -3.66
C TYR A 34 10.37 -8.49 -3.04
N ASN A 35 10.46 -9.72 -3.55
CA ASN A 35 11.42 -10.72 -3.06
C ASN A 35 12.88 -10.25 -3.19
N ASP A 36 13.18 -9.48 -4.24
CA ASP A 36 14.50 -8.88 -4.45
C ASP A 36 14.78 -7.77 -3.43
N CYS A 37 13.79 -6.90 -3.16
CA CYS A 37 13.94 -5.78 -2.24
C CYS A 37 13.90 -6.16 -0.74
N ASP A 38 13.26 -7.27 -0.37
CA ASP A 38 13.26 -7.80 1.00
C ASP A 38 14.68 -8.01 1.55
N LYS A 39 15.67 -8.21 0.66
CA LYS A 39 17.09 -8.33 1.04
C LYS A 39 17.75 -6.96 1.21
N LYS A 40 17.39 -5.97 0.39
CA LYS A 40 17.84 -4.56 0.42
C LYS A 40 17.09 -3.78 -0.68
N HIS A 41 16.44 -2.67 -0.33
CA HIS A 41 15.83 -1.78 -1.33
C HIS A 41 16.88 -1.28 -2.33
N ARG A 42 16.65 -1.57 -3.62
CA ARG A 42 17.63 -1.31 -4.69
C ARG A 42 17.71 0.17 -5.06
N ASP A 43 16.55 0.78 -5.26
CA ASP A 43 16.40 2.18 -5.68
C ASP A 43 15.66 2.98 -4.61
N ALA A 44 16.22 2.98 -3.40
CA ALA A 44 15.63 3.67 -2.26
C ALA A 44 15.70 5.19 -2.44
N ASN A 45 14.55 5.86 -2.37
CA ASN A 45 14.44 7.30 -2.30
C ASN A 45 13.93 7.70 -0.91
N GLU A 46 14.86 8.10 -0.04
CA GLU A 46 14.55 8.50 1.34
C GLU A 46 13.70 9.77 1.42
N LYS A 47 13.83 10.68 0.43
CA LYS A 47 13.06 11.93 0.40
C LYS A 47 11.58 11.67 0.19
N ASP A 48 11.26 10.75 -0.71
CA ASP A 48 9.88 10.39 -1.04
C ASP A 48 9.39 9.15 -0.26
N ASN A 49 10.22 8.62 0.64
CA ASN A 49 9.96 7.41 1.43
C ASN A 49 9.51 6.20 0.59
N LEU A 50 10.05 6.04 -0.63
CA LEU A 50 9.61 5.01 -1.57
C LEU A 50 10.81 4.35 -2.25
N CYS A 51 10.66 3.07 -2.60
CA CYS A 51 11.60 2.38 -3.48
C CYS A 51 11.13 2.54 -4.94
N GLY A 52 11.97 3.08 -5.81
CA GLY A 52 11.66 3.22 -7.24
C GLY A 52 11.53 1.88 -7.98
N HIS A 53 12.14 0.82 -7.45
CA HIS A 53 12.11 -0.51 -8.05
C HIS A 53 10.87 -1.32 -7.65
N CYS A 54 10.67 -1.50 -6.34
CA CYS A 54 9.55 -2.29 -5.81
C CYS A 54 8.33 -1.45 -5.46
N TYR A 55 8.36 -0.12 -5.57
CA TYR A 55 7.23 0.76 -5.28
C TYR A 55 6.70 0.73 -3.83
N GLN A 56 7.35 0.00 -2.93
CA GLN A 56 7.01 -0.03 -1.51
C GLN A 56 7.60 1.16 -0.77
N ARG A 57 6.92 1.56 0.30
CA ARG A 57 7.46 2.50 1.27
C ARG A 57 8.69 1.94 1.96
N LEU A 58 9.66 2.80 2.24
CA LEU A 58 10.87 2.41 2.99
C LEU A 58 10.58 2.31 4.50
N LYS A 59 9.67 3.16 4.99
CA LYS A 59 9.19 3.17 6.37
C LYS A 59 7.67 3.34 6.36
N TYR A 60 6.98 2.52 7.14
CA TYR A 60 5.53 2.65 7.34
C TYR A 60 5.25 3.61 8.48
N ASP A 61 4.25 4.46 8.29
CA ASP A 61 3.83 5.44 9.30
C ASP A 61 2.70 4.87 10.16
N THR A 62 2.73 5.09 11.46
CA THR A 62 1.71 4.56 12.39
C THR A 62 1.12 5.67 13.27
N PRO A 63 0.53 6.72 12.66
CA PRO A 63 0.20 7.96 13.35
C PRO A 63 -0.71 7.76 14.55
N ARG A 64 -1.69 6.85 14.48
CA ARG A 64 -2.59 6.60 15.63
C ARG A 64 -1.85 5.93 16.77
N THR A 65 -0.95 5.01 16.46
CA THR A 65 -0.10 4.39 17.49
C THR A 65 0.87 5.41 18.07
N ASP A 66 1.46 6.27 17.23
CA ASP A 66 2.42 7.28 17.65
C ASP A 66 1.76 8.33 18.56
N GLU A 67 0.54 8.77 18.24
CA GLU A 67 -0.29 9.64 19.08
C GLU A 67 -0.57 9.01 20.45
N ILE A 68 -1.00 7.73 20.48
CA ILE A 68 -1.24 7.01 21.74
C ILE A 68 0.03 6.92 22.57
N MET A 69 1.18 6.65 21.94
CA MET A 69 2.46 6.55 22.65
C MET A 69 2.92 7.92 23.18
N ALA A 70 2.71 8.99 22.42
CA ALA A 70 3.04 10.35 22.83
C ALA A 70 2.22 10.80 24.05
N GLU A 71 0.89 10.63 24.01
CA GLU A 71 0.01 10.94 25.14
C GLU A 71 0.42 10.18 26.40
N ARG A 72 0.80 8.90 26.26
CA ARG A 72 1.24 8.06 27.39
C ARG A 72 2.61 8.44 27.93
N ALA A 73 3.50 8.99 27.12
CA ALA A 73 4.82 9.44 27.57
C ALA A 73 4.71 10.59 28.57
N GLU A 74 3.66 11.42 28.46
CA GLU A 74 3.37 12.54 29.35
C GLU A 74 2.75 12.11 30.69
N LEU A 75 2.14 10.91 30.73
CA LEU A 75 1.55 10.37 31.95
C LEU A 75 2.63 9.83 32.92
N PRO A 76 2.44 9.99 34.24
CA PRO A 76 3.23 9.29 35.24
C PRO A 76 3.19 7.77 35.01
N SER A 77 4.29 7.06 35.29
CA SER A 77 4.43 5.62 34.97
C SER A 77 3.30 4.73 35.49
N TYR A 78 2.71 5.08 36.64
CA TYR A 78 1.61 4.35 37.27
C TYR A 78 0.23 4.61 36.63
N LEU A 79 0.11 5.62 35.77
CA LEU A 79 -1.10 5.96 35.00
C LEU A 79 -0.98 5.58 33.52
N ARG A 80 0.08 4.87 33.11
CA ARG A 80 0.23 4.37 31.73
C ARG A 80 -0.49 3.03 31.60
N PRO A 81 -1.72 2.96 31.04
CA PRO A 81 -2.39 1.68 30.85
C PRO A 81 -1.59 0.78 29.90
N MET A 82 -1.48 -0.51 30.25
CA MET A 82 -0.76 -1.51 29.47
C MET A 82 -1.65 -2.09 28.35
N ASP A 83 -2.28 -1.23 27.54
CA ASP A 83 -3.09 -1.68 26.39
C ASP A 83 -2.21 -2.05 25.18
N ALA A 84 -1.12 -2.77 25.43
CA ALA A 84 -0.26 -3.28 24.36
C ALA A 84 -1.05 -4.01 23.26
N PRO A 85 -2.09 -4.82 23.56
CA PRO A 85 -2.89 -5.47 22.51
C PRO A 85 -3.58 -4.48 21.56
N VAL A 86 -4.15 -3.40 22.09
CA VAL A 86 -4.87 -2.40 21.28
C VAL A 86 -3.90 -1.64 20.38
N ILE A 87 -2.74 -1.25 20.90
CA ILE A 87 -1.72 -0.55 20.12
C ILE A 87 -1.16 -1.45 19.01
N MET A 88 -0.81 -2.70 19.35
CA MET A 88 -0.32 -3.65 18.35
C MET A 88 -1.32 -3.88 17.22
N GLU A 89 -2.60 -3.99 17.55
CA GLU A 89 -3.65 -4.18 16.55
C GLU A 89 -3.83 -2.94 15.66
N LYS A 90 -3.83 -1.74 16.23
CA LYS A 90 -3.88 -0.49 15.45
C LYS A 90 -2.69 -0.36 14.49
N THR A 91 -1.48 -0.59 14.99
CA THR A 91 -0.25 -0.61 14.17
C THR A 91 -0.37 -1.61 13.03
N ARG A 92 -0.84 -2.83 13.31
CA ARG A 92 -1.01 -3.87 12.28
C ARG A 92 -1.97 -3.43 11.19
N GLN A 93 -3.08 -2.80 11.55
CA GLN A 93 -4.06 -2.29 10.61
C GLN A 93 -3.47 -1.18 9.73
N GLU A 94 -2.81 -0.18 10.32
CA GLU A 94 -2.19 0.93 9.56
C GLU A 94 -1.14 0.43 8.56
N ILE A 95 -0.29 -0.50 8.98
CA ILE A 95 0.72 -1.12 8.11
C ILE A 95 0.03 -1.95 7.01
N ALA A 96 -1.02 -2.71 7.34
CA ALA A 96 -1.74 -3.51 6.35
C ALA A 96 -2.39 -2.64 5.27
N TRP A 97 -2.96 -1.49 5.65
CA TRP A 97 -3.51 -0.51 4.71
C TRP A 97 -2.45 0.05 3.78
N GLN A 98 -1.33 0.52 4.31
CA GLN A 98 -0.23 1.05 3.48
C GLN A 98 0.36 -0.02 2.55
N LYS A 99 0.52 -1.27 3.01
CA LYS A 99 0.96 -2.38 2.15
C LYS A 99 0.00 -2.64 0.99
N HIS A 100 -1.30 -2.50 1.23
CA HIS A 100 -2.30 -2.64 0.18
C HIS A 100 -2.22 -1.48 -0.82
N GLU A 101 -2.04 -0.25 -0.36
CA GLU A 101 -1.80 0.92 -1.22
C GLU A 101 -0.56 0.72 -2.09
N ASP A 102 0.58 0.38 -1.48
CA ASP A 102 1.84 0.13 -2.20
C ASP A 102 1.68 -0.98 -3.26
N TRP A 103 0.92 -2.03 -2.96
CA TRP A 103 0.61 -3.10 -3.91
C TRP A 103 -0.22 -2.61 -5.11
N MET A 104 -1.27 -1.83 -4.87
CA MET A 104 -2.11 -1.30 -5.94
C MET A 104 -1.36 -0.29 -6.82
N ASP A 105 -0.57 0.58 -6.21
CA ASP A 105 0.28 1.55 -6.92
C ASP A 105 1.35 0.86 -7.75
N GLY A 106 2.04 -0.13 -7.17
CA GLY A 106 3.04 -0.92 -7.89
C GLY A 106 2.45 -1.69 -9.06
N LEU A 107 1.26 -2.27 -8.89
CA LEU A 107 0.54 -2.95 -9.97
C LEU A 107 0.16 -1.99 -11.08
N SER A 108 -0.35 -0.80 -10.76
CA SER A 108 -0.71 0.21 -11.75
C SER A 108 0.53 0.64 -12.55
N LYS A 109 1.64 0.96 -11.88
CA LYS A 109 2.88 1.40 -12.53
C LYS A 109 3.44 0.34 -13.49
N ILE A 110 3.48 -0.93 -13.08
CA ILE A 110 3.94 -2.01 -13.97
C ILE A 110 2.93 -2.25 -15.08
N ALA A 111 1.63 -2.17 -14.80
CA ALA A 111 0.62 -2.33 -15.82
C ALA A 111 0.80 -1.30 -16.93
N ASP A 112 1.11 -0.04 -16.60
CA ASP A 112 1.38 1.07 -17.53
C ASP A 112 2.63 0.83 -18.40
N GLU A 113 3.60 0.06 -17.94
CA GLU A 113 4.75 -0.38 -18.76
C GLU A 113 4.31 -1.25 -19.97
N PHE A 114 3.08 -1.80 -19.98
CA PHE A 114 2.56 -2.61 -21.09
C PHE A 114 1.79 -1.82 -22.16
N GLU A 115 1.67 -0.49 -22.06
CA GLU A 115 0.93 0.35 -23.02
C GLU A 115 1.72 0.74 -24.30
N PHE A 116 2.73 -0.05 -24.70
CA PHE A 116 3.48 0.16 -25.94
C PHE A 116 2.87 -0.54 -27.16
#